data_AF-A0A9D7I396-F1
#
_entry.id   AF-A0A9D7I396-F1
#
_cell.length_a   1.000
_cell.length_b   1.000
_cell.length_c   1.000
_cell.angle_alpha   90.00
_cell.angle_beta   90.00
_cell.angle_gamma   90.00
#
_symmetry.space_group_name_H-M   'P 1'
#
loop_
_entity.id
_entity.type
_entity.pdbx_description
1 polymer ?
#
loop_
_entity_poly.entity_id
_entity_poly.type
_entity_poly.pdbx_seq_one_letter_code
_entity_poly.pdbx_strand_id
1 'polypeptide(L)'
;MGRTLSAFAIGGFFLLQIISAPSCKHFPLEDIIPDPGDTIVIVPPPPDDTLGTPCDPNLIYFTQQILPILQSNCAMSGCHDAASAQDGVVLTSYESVMNTAEVVPFNPGESELYDVLVEDDFEDRMPQPPVAPLSAEQIGLISAWIQQGAKNLSCDPDSGGCDTNNVGFAAYVFPVIQSYCLGCHSGGSPSGGINLNSYAGVQAVAQNGQLYGAISHAQSYSAMPQNGAKLSDCRISKIKSWIDAGALNN
;
A
#
# COMPACT_ATOMS: atom_id res chain seq x y z
N MET A 1 76.80 -11.46 -23.86
CA MET A 1 76.64 -10.22 -23.06
C MET A 1 75.15 -10.06 -22.79
N GLY A 2 74.58 -10.34 -21.63
CA GLY A 2 75.08 -10.15 -20.27
C GLY A 2 74.59 -8.81 -19.75
N ARG A 3 73.48 -8.80 -18.97
CA ARG A 3 73.07 -7.83 -17.92
C ARG A 3 71.56 -7.93 -17.67
N THR A 4 71.13 -8.68 -16.65
CA THR A 4 70.99 -8.37 -15.20
C THR A 4 69.55 -7.98 -14.86
N LEU A 5 68.92 -8.91 -14.14
CA LEU A 5 67.69 -8.80 -13.37
C LEU A 5 67.74 -7.60 -12.41
N SER A 6 66.60 -6.93 -12.23
CA SER A 6 66.31 -6.19 -11.00
C SER A 6 64.81 -6.26 -10.75
N ALA A 7 64.46 -7.15 -9.83
CA ALA A 7 63.14 -7.27 -9.24
C ALA A 7 62.91 -6.07 -8.32
N PHE A 8 61.84 -5.31 -8.55
CA PHE A 8 61.27 -4.41 -7.56
C PHE A 8 59.99 -5.06 -7.01
N ALA A 9 60.13 -5.70 -5.86
CA ALA A 9 59.00 -6.13 -5.06
C ALA A 9 58.45 -4.91 -4.31
N ILE A 10 57.31 -4.38 -4.77
CA ILE A 10 56.53 -3.41 -4.00
C ILE A 10 55.51 -4.22 -3.21
N GLY A 11 55.86 -4.54 -1.96
CA GLY A 11 54.93 -5.09 -0.98
C GLY A 11 53.92 -4.02 -0.57
N GLY A 12 52.79 -3.98 -1.27
CA GLY A 12 51.62 -3.21 -0.86
C GLY A 12 50.86 -3.96 0.22
N PHE A 13 51.08 -3.58 1.48
CA PHE A 13 50.30 -4.05 2.62
C PHE A 13 48.89 -3.43 2.52
N PHE A 14 47.97 -4.11 1.84
CA PHE A 14 46.55 -3.73 1.85
C PHE A 14 46.00 -4.04 3.25
N LEU A 15 45.89 -3.02 4.10
CA LEU A 15 45.06 -3.10 5.29
C LEU A 15 43.61 -3.31 4.84
N LEU A 16 43.13 -4.54 4.95
CA LEU A 16 41.73 -4.88 4.87
C LEU A 16 41.02 -4.22 6.07
N GLN A 17 40.52 -3.01 5.86
CA GLN A 17 39.60 -2.37 6.80
C GLN A 17 38.31 -3.17 6.81
N ILE A 18 38.15 -4.03 7.82
CA ILE A 18 36.89 -4.71 8.10
C ILE A 18 35.91 -3.64 8.57
N ILE A 19 35.08 -3.16 7.65
CA ILE A 19 33.92 -2.33 7.98
C ILE A 19 32.92 -3.27 8.66
N SER A 20 32.96 -3.31 10.00
CA SER A 20 31.92 -3.95 10.79
C SER A 20 30.66 -3.10 10.66
N ALA A 21 29.74 -3.52 9.79
CA ALA A 21 28.36 -3.07 9.88
C ALA A 21 27.82 -3.44 11.28
N PRO A 22 26.99 -2.60 11.92
CA PRO A 22 26.25 -3.04 13.09
C PRO A 22 25.25 -4.10 12.64
N SER A 23 25.65 -5.36 12.77
CA SER A 23 24.72 -6.49 12.73
C SER A 23 23.72 -6.30 13.87
N CYS A 24 22.43 -6.35 13.55
CA CYS A 24 21.38 -6.51 14.55
C CYS A 24 21.70 -7.77 15.36
N LYS A 25 22.20 -7.60 16.59
CA LYS A 25 22.36 -8.72 17.51
C LYS A 25 20.97 -9.26 17.83
N HIS A 26 20.67 -10.47 17.36
CA HIS A 26 19.59 -11.25 17.95
C HIS A 26 19.92 -11.47 19.42
N PHE A 27 19.08 -10.93 20.30
CA PHE A 27 19.15 -11.23 21.71
C PHE A 27 18.95 -12.75 21.87
N PRO A 28 19.86 -13.47 22.53
CA PRO A 28 19.60 -14.84 22.93
C PRO A 28 18.32 -14.84 23.77
N LEU A 29 17.38 -15.74 23.47
CA LEU A 29 16.28 -16.04 24.37
C LEU A 29 16.90 -16.77 25.57
N GLU A 30 17.44 -16.00 26.52
CA GLU A 30 17.88 -16.52 27.80
C GLU A 30 16.65 -17.00 28.56
N ASP A 31 16.74 -18.25 28.99
CA ASP A 31 15.70 -18.99 29.70
C ASP A 31 15.10 -18.16 30.83
N ILE A 32 13.80 -17.90 30.71
CA ILE A 32 13.00 -17.23 31.74
C ILE A 32 12.91 -18.19 32.92
N ILE A 33 13.83 -18.08 33.88
CA ILE A 33 13.64 -18.56 35.24
C ILE A 33 12.88 -17.45 35.98
N PRO A 34 11.59 -17.64 36.32
CA PRO A 34 10.84 -16.61 37.03
C PRO A 34 11.39 -16.38 38.44
N ASP A 35 11.70 -15.12 38.75
CA ASP A 35 12.01 -14.62 40.10
C ASP A 35 10.74 -14.72 40.99
N PRO A 36 10.79 -15.26 42.22
CA PRO A 36 9.61 -15.45 43.06
C PRO A 36 8.99 -14.16 43.64
N GLY A 37 9.34 -13.00 43.10
CA GLY A 37 8.84 -11.69 43.52
C GLY A 37 8.22 -10.85 42.41
N ASP A 38 8.29 -11.28 41.15
CA ASP A 38 7.73 -10.54 40.03
C ASP A 38 6.34 -11.08 39.73
N THR A 39 5.31 -10.35 40.19
CA THR A 39 3.96 -10.57 39.69
C THR A 39 4.02 -10.33 38.20
N ILE A 40 4.03 -11.40 37.41
CA ILE A 40 3.83 -11.34 35.97
C ILE A 40 2.48 -10.66 35.80
N VAL A 41 2.52 -9.36 35.54
CA VAL A 41 1.42 -8.69 34.87
C VAL A 41 1.45 -9.37 33.52
N ILE A 42 0.64 -10.43 33.37
CA ILE A 42 0.18 -10.83 32.06
C ILE A 42 -0.57 -9.59 31.60
N VAL A 43 0.15 -8.69 30.94
CA VAL A 43 -0.49 -7.67 30.12
C VAL A 43 -1.24 -8.53 29.13
N PRO A 44 -2.58 -8.59 29.20
CA PRO A 44 -3.33 -9.26 28.15
C PRO A 44 -2.81 -8.68 26.82
N PRO A 45 -2.74 -9.46 25.73
CA PRO A 45 -2.49 -8.86 24.43
C PRO A 45 -3.40 -7.63 24.34
N PRO A 46 -2.86 -6.46 23.95
CA PRO A 46 -3.61 -5.21 23.98
C PRO A 46 -5.00 -5.52 23.42
N PRO A 47 -6.08 -5.15 24.14
CA PRO A 47 -7.43 -5.45 23.71
C PRO A 47 -7.49 -5.02 22.25
N ASP A 48 -7.78 -5.98 21.37
CA ASP A 48 -7.88 -5.83 19.92
C ASP A 48 -8.07 -4.35 19.57
N ASP A 49 -6.99 -3.71 19.13
CA ASP A 49 -6.94 -2.28 18.81
C ASP A 49 -7.80 -2.04 17.57
N THR A 50 -9.10 -2.17 17.81
CA THR A 50 -10.21 -1.98 16.89
C THR A 50 -10.58 -0.51 16.80
N LEU A 51 -9.85 0.35 17.50
CA LEU A 51 -10.09 1.79 17.47
C LEU A 51 -9.01 2.54 16.71
N GLY A 52 -7.81 2.00 16.53
CA GLY A 52 -6.85 2.41 15.50
C GLY A 52 -6.64 3.92 15.36
N THR A 53 -6.74 4.69 16.44
CA THR A 53 -6.73 6.16 16.34
C THR A 53 -5.76 6.76 17.37
N PRO A 54 -4.67 7.43 16.93
CA PRO A 54 -4.20 7.53 15.54
C PRO A 54 -3.84 6.15 14.96
N CYS A 55 -3.90 5.99 13.63
CA CYS A 55 -3.50 4.72 12.99
C CYS A 55 -2.09 4.35 13.44
N ASP A 56 -1.88 3.07 13.78
CA ASP A 56 -0.53 2.58 14.08
C ASP A 56 0.29 2.57 12.79
N PRO A 57 1.39 3.34 12.71
CA PRO A 57 2.22 3.38 11.51
C PRO A 57 2.92 2.04 11.20
N ASN A 58 2.93 1.09 12.14
CA ASN A 58 3.51 -0.24 11.95
C ASN A 58 2.49 -1.28 11.44
N LEU A 59 1.20 -0.95 11.41
CA LEU A 59 0.15 -1.84 10.91
C LEU A 59 -0.21 -1.52 9.46
N ILE A 60 -0.46 -2.57 8.69
CA ILE A 60 -1.04 -2.45 7.36
C ILE A 60 -2.54 -2.70 7.44
N TYR A 61 -3.30 -1.70 7.03
CA TYR A 61 -4.75 -1.71 7.06
C TYR A 61 -5.30 -2.17 5.72
N PHE A 62 -5.87 -3.38 5.69
CA PHE A 62 -6.40 -3.99 4.47
C PHE A 62 -7.35 -3.04 3.72
N THR A 63 -8.30 -2.44 4.44
CA THR A 63 -9.35 -1.62 3.83
C THR A 63 -8.80 -0.36 3.15
N GLN A 64 -7.78 0.27 3.73
CA GLN A 64 -7.24 1.53 3.24
C GLN A 64 -6.03 1.38 2.32
N GLN A 65 -5.25 0.30 2.47
CA GLN A 65 -3.96 0.16 1.78
C GLN A 65 -3.95 -0.99 0.78
N ILE A 66 -4.64 -2.11 1.04
CA ILE A 66 -4.55 -3.31 0.19
C ILE A 66 -5.72 -3.38 -0.79
N LEU A 67 -6.95 -3.26 -0.29
CA LEU A 67 -8.15 -3.35 -1.10
C LEU A 67 -8.15 -2.36 -2.28
N PRO A 68 -7.74 -1.08 -2.13
CA PRO A 68 -7.69 -0.15 -3.26
C PRO A 68 -6.69 -0.58 -4.35
N ILE A 69 -5.56 -1.20 -3.98
CA ILE A 69 -4.58 -1.74 -4.92
C ILE A 69 -5.22 -2.88 -5.73
N LEU A 70 -5.85 -3.84 -5.04
CA LEU A 70 -6.50 -4.99 -5.68
C LEU A 70 -7.66 -4.57 -6.58
N GLN A 71 -8.51 -3.67 -6.11
CA GLN A 71 -9.67 -3.20 -6.87
C GLN A 71 -9.29 -2.41 -8.11
N SER A 72 -8.24 -1.57 -8.02
CA SER A 72 -7.87 -0.69 -9.13
C SER A 72 -7.00 -1.35 -10.19
N ASN A 73 -6.30 -2.43 -9.83
CA ASN A 73 -5.33 -3.07 -10.74
C ASN A 73 -5.72 -4.49 -11.15
N CYS A 74 -6.64 -5.16 -10.42
CA CYS A 74 -6.92 -6.57 -10.63
C CYS A 74 -8.43 -6.87 -10.74
N ALA A 75 -9.27 -6.26 -9.89
CA ALA A 75 -10.70 -6.54 -9.81
C ALA A 75 -11.54 -5.83 -10.89
N MET A 76 -11.14 -6.01 -12.15
CA MET A 76 -11.82 -5.47 -13.33
C MET A 76 -12.66 -6.53 -14.04
N SER A 77 -13.64 -6.07 -14.81
CA SER A 77 -14.51 -6.96 -15.59
C SER A 77 -13.71 -7.74 -16.61
N GLY A 78 -13.92 -9.06 -16.63
CA GLY A 78 -13.18 -10.03 -17.42
C GLY A 78 -11.89 -10.54 -16.76
N CYS A 79 -11.49 -9.98 -15.61
CA CYS A 79 -10.32 -10.40 -14.84
C CYS A 79 -10.76 -10.90 -13.46
N HIS A 80 -10.51 -10.20 -12.35
CA HIS A 80 -10.79 -10.72 -10.99
C HIS A 80 -11.89 -9.98 -10.23
N ASP A 81 -12.93 -9.52 -10.94
CA ASP A 81 -14.11 -8.92 -10.31
C ASP A 81 -15.12 -9.99 -9.83
N ALA A 82 -16.17 -9.56 -9.13
CA ALA A 82 -17.17 -10.50 -8.58
C ALA A 82 -18.06 -11.17 -9.66
N ALA A 83 -18.16 -10.61 -10.86
CA ALA A 83 -19.12 -11.05 -11.87
C ALA A 83 -18.49 -11.97 -12.94
N SER A 84 -17.18 -11.82 -13.18
CA SER A 84 -16.47 -12.38 -14.32
C SER A 84 -15.07 -12.88 -13.97
N ALA A 85 -14.84 -13.19 -12.69
CA ALA A 85 -13.60 -13.75 -12.14
C ALA A 85 -13.00 -14.87 -13.00
N GLN A 86 -11.81 -14.62 -13.54
CA GLN A 86 -10.93 -15.63 -14.11
C GLN A 86 -10.40 -16.51 -12.98
N ASP A 87 -10.33 -17.81 -13.28
CA ASP A 87 -9.89 -18.86 -12.36
C ASP A 87 -10.63 -18.89 -11.01
N GLY A 88 -11.82 -18.27 -10.96
CA GLY A 88 -12.61 -18.15 -9.74
C GLY A 88 -12.05 -17.18 -8.69
N VAL A 89 -11.00 -16.43 -9.01
CA VAL A 89 -10.35 -15.49 -8.10
C VAL A 89 -11.11 -14.16 -8.10
N VAL A 90 -11.63 -13.76 -6.93
CA VAL A 90 -12.41 -12.54 -6.72
C VAL A 90 -11.67 -11.63 -5.74
N LEU A 91 -11.32 -10.42 -6.18
CA LEU A 91 -10.47 -9.49 -5.42
C LEU A 91 -11.22 -8.21 -4.96
N THR A 92 -12.53 -8.31 -4.78
CA THR A 92 -13.40 -7.15 -4.50
C THR A 92 -13.67 -6.90 -3.02
N SER A 93 -13.34 -7.84 -2.13
CA SER A 93 -13.56 -7.74 -0.69
C SER A 93 -12.53 -8.54 0.10
N TYR A 94 -12.37 -8.26 1.40
CA TYR A 94 -11.50 -9.05 2.27
C TYR A 94 -11.83 -10.54 2.24
N GLU A 95 -13.12 -10.86 2.40
CA GLU A 95 -13.60 -12.24 2.43
C GLU A 95 -13.30 -12.97 1.12
N SER A 96 -13.56 -12.35 -0.03
CA SER A 96 -13.28 -12.95 -1.33
C SER A 96 -11.78 -13.13 -1.58
N VAL A 97 -10.96 -12.13 -1.23
CA VAL A 97 -9.49 -12.23 -1.34
C VAL A 97 -8.96 -13.40 -0.53
N MET A 98 -9.34 -13.50 0.75
CA MET A 98 -8.86 -14.57 1.62
C MET A 98 -9.37 -15.96 1.22
N ASN A 99 -10.57 -16.04 0.61
CA ASN A 99 -11.17 -17.32 0.23
C ASN A 99 -10.75 -17.81 -1.16
N THR A 100 -10.32 -16.92 -2.06
CA THR A 100 -10.13 -17.26 -3.49
C THR A 100 -8.73 -16.99 -4.02
N ALA A 101 -7.94 -16.11 -3.40
CA ALA A 101 -6.60 -15.74 -3.89
C ALA A 101 -5.47 -16.50 -3.19
N GLU A 102 -5.79 -17.63 -2.55
CA GLU A 102 -4.86 -18.53 -1.84
C GLU A 102 -3.85 -17.80 -0.94
N VAL A 103 -4.34 -16.82 -0.15
CA VAL A 103 -3.51 -16.07 0.79
C VAL A 103 -3.21 -16.93 2.02
N VAL A 104 -1.93 -17.14 2.32
CA VAL A 104 -1.44 -17.85 3.51
C VAL A 104 -0.93 -16.83 4.54
N PRO A 105 -1.69 -16.55 5.62
CA PRO A 105 -1.27 -15.62 6.67
C PRO A 105 0.13 -15.93 7.20
N PHE A 106 0.91 -14.87 7.43
CA PHE A 106 2.30 -14.90 7.89
C PHE A 106 3.31 -15.48 6.87
N ASN A 107 2.88 -15.88 5.68
CA ASN A 107 3.78 -16.47 4.69
C ASN A 107 3.49 -16.00 3.24
N PRO A 108 4.12 -14.89 2.81
CA PRO A 108 4.01 -14.42 1.42
C PRO A 108 4.53 -15.44 0.41
N GLY A 109 5.56 -16.21 0.74
CA GLY A 109 6.18 -17.17 -0.18
C GLY A 109 5.33 -18.42 -0.45
N GLU A 110 4.26 -18.63 0.32
CA GLU A 110 3.26 -19.68 0.07
C GLU A 110 1.90 -19.06 -0.34
N SER A 111 1.85 -17.74 -0.59
CA SER A 111 0.61 -17.05 -0.97
C SER A 111 0.60 -16.81 -2.46
N GLU A 112 -0.31 -17.45 -3.20
CA GLU A 112 -0.45 -17.28 -4.65
C GLU A 112 -0.63 -15.80 -5.03
N LEU A 113 -1.44 -15.06 -4.26
CA LEU A 113 -1.62 -13.62 -4.45
C LEU A 113 -0.31 -12.82 -4.49
N TYR A 114 0.71 -13.24 -3.74
CA TYR A 114 2.01 -12.57 -3.76
C TYR A 114 2.91 -13.12 -4.85
N ASP A 115 2.89 -14.44 -5.07
CA ASP A 115 3.71 -15.13 -6.05
C ASP A 115 3.52 -14.54 -7.45
N VAL A 116 2.27 -14.49 -7.93
CA VAL A 116 1.93 -13.95 -9.26
C VAL A 116 2.33 -12.48 -9.44
N LEU A 117 2.52 -11.71 -8.36
CA LEU A 117 2.93 -10.30 -8.45
C LEU A 117 4.44 -10.13 -8.66
N VAL A 118 5.23 -11.13 -8.28
CA VAL A 118 6.70 -11.12 -8.36
C VAL A 118 7.25 -12.05 -9.44
N GLU A 119 6.37 -12.73 -10.17
CA GLU A 119 6.75 -13.59 -11.29
C GLU A 119 7.49 -12.84 -12.41
N ASP A 120 8.56 -13.47 -12.90
CA ASP A 120 9.37 -12.96 -14.01
C ASP A 120 8.77 -13.34 -15.38
N ASP A 121 8.01 -14.44 -15.45
CA ASP A 121 7.32 -14.85 -16.68
C ASP A 121 6.09 -13.98 -16.93
N PHE A 122 6.04 -13.34 -18.10
CA PHE A 122 4.97 -12.41 -18.46
C PHE A 122 3.61 -13.08 -18.66
N GLU A 123 3.57 -14.38 -18.92
CA GLU A 123 2.32 -15.14 -19.10
C GLU A 123 1.67 -15.48 -17.75
N ASP A 124 2.49 -15.68 -16.71
CA ASP A 124 2.05 -16.08 -15.37
C ASP A 124 1.96 -14.88 -14.40
N ARG A 125 2.68 -13.78 -14.67
CA ARG A 125 2.67 -12.57 -13.84
C ARG A 125 1.36 -11.79 -13.94
N MET A 126 0.82 -11.37 -12.79
CA MET A 126 -0.30 -10.45 -12.67
C MET A 126 0.12 -9.03 -12.24
N PRO A 127 -0.52 -7.97 -12.80
CA PRO A 127 -1.46 -8.04 -13.92
C PRO A 127 -0.75 -8.40 -15.24
N GLN A 128 -1.46 -9.15 -16.08
CA GLN A 128 -0.95 -9.58 -17.38
C GLN A 128 -0.70 -8.38 -18.33
N PRO A 129 0.31 -8.46 -19.22
CA PRO A 129 0.49 -7.50 -20.30
C PRO A 129 -0.80 -7.33 -21.13
N PRO A 130 -1.11 -6.12 -21.62
CA PRO A 130 -0.26 -4.92 -21.65
C PRO A 130 -0.34 -4.05 -20.39
N VAL A 131 -1.00 -4.50 -19.31
CA VAL A 131 -1.06 -3.75 -18.06
C VAL A 131 0.33 -3.73 -17.42
N ALA A 132 0.74 -2.55 -16.94
CA ALA A 132 2.01 -2.42 -16.25
C ALA A 132 1.98 -3.18 -14.91
N PRO A 133 3.11 -3.78 -14.48
CA PRO A 133 3.19 -4.38 -13.16
C PRO A 133 2.95 -3.34 -12.07
N LEU A 134 2.53 -3.80 -10.90
CA LEU A 134 2.45 -2.95 -9.71
C LEU A 134 3.82 -2.35 -9.37
N SER A 135 3.82 -1.22 -8.67
CA SER A 135 5.06 -0.64 -8.16
C SER A 135 5.67 -1.52 -7.07
N ALA A 136 6.99 -1.43 -6.88
CA ALA A 136 7.68 -2.16 -5.82
C ALA A 136 7.11 -1.83 -4.43
N GLU A 137 6.64 -0.59 -4.22
CA GLU A 137 5.99 -0.17 -2.99
C GLU A 137 4.63 -0.85 -2.79
N GLN A 138 3.82 -0.99 -3.85
CA GLN A 138 2.52 -1.67 -3.79
C GLN A 138 2.70 -3.17 -3.52
N ILE A 139 3.65 -3.82 -4.19
CA ILE A 139 4.02 -5.22 -3.95
C ILE A 139 4.51 -5.39 -2.50
N GLY A 140 5.35 -4.46 -2.03
CA GLY A 140 5.83 -4.42 -0.66
C GLY A 140 4.72 -4.30 0.38
N LEU A 141 3.69 -3.49 0.13
CA LEU A 141 2.51 -3.37 1.00
C LEU A 141 1.73 -4.69 1.08
N ILE A 142 1.50 -5.35 -0.05
CA ILE A 142 0.80 -6.65 -0.09
C ILE A 142 1.61 -7.70 0.67
N SER A 143 2.92 -7.78 0.43
CA SER A 143 3.82 -8.68 1.16
C SER A 143 3.76 -8.43 2.67
N ALA A 144 3.88 -7.18 3.10
CA ALA A 144 3.86 -6.81 4.50
C ALA A 144 2.52 -7.12 5.18
N TRP A 145 1.40 -6.86 4.50
CA TRP A 145 0.07 -7.24 5.01
C TRP A 145 -0.05 -8.76 5.23
N ILE A 146 0.42 -9.57 4.28
CA ILE A 146 0.44 -11.02 4.42
C ILE A 146 1.33 -11.43 5.61
N GLN A 147 2.53 -10.85 5.72
CA GLN A 147 3.45 -11.09 6.84
C GLN A 147 2.84 -10.73 8.20
N GLN A 148 1.94 -9.74 8.26
CA GLN A 148 1.21 -9.34 9.47
C GLN A 148 0.00 -10.24 9.79
N GLY A 149 -0.14 -11.36 9.08
CA GLY A 149 -1.21 -12.32 9.28
C GLY A 149 -2.45 -12.03 8.44
N ALA A 150 -2.32 -11.24 7.37
CA ALA A 150 -3.36 -10.96 6.39
C ALA A 150 -4.69 -10.53 7.02
N LYS A 151 -4.65 -9.72 8.08
CA LYS A 151 -5.84 -9.35 8.87
C LYS A 151 -6.70 -8.31 8.16
N ASN A 152 -8.01 -8.34 8.41
CA ASN A 152 -8.95 -7.30 7.94
C ASN A 152 -8.90 -6.04 8.82
N LEU A 153 -7.72 -5.46 8.98
CA LEU A 153 -7.58 -4.24 9.75
C LEU A 153 -8.15 -3.06 8.96
N SER A 154 -8.79 -2.15 9.69
CA SER A 154 -9.22 -0.86 9.16
C SER A 154 -8.83 0.23 10.13
N CYS A 155 -8.26 1.30 9.60
CA CYS A 155 -8.10 2.56 10.31
C CYS A 155 -8.61 3.67 9.43
N ASP A 156 -9.47 4.52 9.97
CA ASP A 156 -9.69 5.82 9.35
C ASP A 156 -8.75 6.83 10.03
N PRO A 157 -7.68 7.31 9.38
CA PRO A 157 -6.82 8.34 9.98
C PRO A 157 -7.58 9.63 10.33
N ASP A 158 -8.80 9.76 9.82
CA ASP A 158 -9.68 10.89 10.01
C ASP A 158 -10.76 10.67 11.12
N SER A 159 -10.74 9.53 11.83
CA SER A 159 -11.72 9.17 12.89
C SER A 159 -11.56 9.97 14.19
N GLY A 160 -10.36 10.46 14.50
CA GLY A 160 -10.02 11.17 15.74
C GLY A 160 -10.56 12.60 15.84
N GLY A 161 -11.31 13.04 14.83
CA GLY A 161 -11.81 14.40 14.68
C GLY A 161 -11.58 14.89 13.26
N CYS A 162 -12.65 15.41 12.64
CA CYS A 162 -12.56 15.89 11.27
C CYS A 162 -12.11 17.35 11.21
N ASP A 163 -10.79 17.57 11.24
CA ASP A 163 -10.25 18.91 10.98
C ASP A 163 -10.25 19.23 9.49
N THR A 164 -11.11 20.15 9.08
CA THR A 164 -11.21 20.63 7.69
C THR A 164 -10.42 21.93 7.47
N ASN A 165 -9.67 22.39 8.46
CA ASN A 165 -8.84 23.59 8.33
C ASN A 165 -7.52 23.26 7.64
N ASN A 166 -7.05 24.18 6.79
CA ASN A 166 -5.73 24.12 6.14
C ASN A 166 -5.44 22.80 5.40
N VAL A 167 -6.46 22.15 4.83
CA VAL A 167 -6.27 20.95 4.02
C VAL A 167 -5.45 21.31 2.78
N GLY A 168 -4.23 20.79 2.70
CA GLY A 168 -3.27 21.04 1.63
C GLY A 168 -3.36 20.01 0.50
N PHE A 169 -3.05 20.45 -0.72
CA PHE A 169 -2.99 19.53 -1.87
C PHE A 169 -1.90 18.48 -1.68
N ALA A 170 -0.66 18.91 -1.43
CA ALA A 170 0.48 17.99 -1.35
C ALA A 170 0.43 17.13 -0.07
N ALA A 171 -0.01 17.72 1.04
CA ALA A 171 0.01 17.08 2.35
C ALA A 171 -1.15 16.09 2.59
N TYR A 172 -2.28 16.24 1.90
CA TYR A 172 -3.47 15.42 2.15
C TYR A 172 -4.17 14.95 0.88
N VAL A 173 -4.55 15.87 -0.02
CA VAL A 173 -5.39 15.53 -1.17
C VAL A 173 -4.67 14.58 -2.13
N PHE A 174 -3.44 14.88 -2.52
CA PHE A 174 -2.70 14.05 -3.47
C PHE A 174 -2.38 12.65 -2.93
N PRO A 175 -1.99 12.45 -1.65
CA PRO A 175 -1.92 11.12 -1.05
C PRO A 175 -3.23 10.33 -1.18
N VAL A 176 -4.39 10.96 -0.96
CA VAL A 176 -5.69 10.30 -1.16
C VAL A 176 -5.92 9.95 -2.63
N ILE A 177 -5.63 10.86 -3.56
CA ILE A 177 -5.71 10.59 -5.01
C ILE A 177 -4.82 9.41 -5.40
N GLN A 178 -3.60 9.35 -4.87
CA GLN A 178 -2.64 8.29 -5.14
C GLN A 178 -3.16 6.93 -4.67
N SER A 179 -3.70 6.86 -3.46
CA SER A 179 -4.19 5.60 -2.89
C SER A 179 -5.47 5.09 -3.54
N TYR A 180 -6.41 5.98 -3.91
CA TYR A 180 -7.77 5.56 -4.26
C TYR A 180 -8.17 5.82 -5.71
N CYS A 181 -7.39 6.60 -6.48
CA CYS A 181 -7.82 7.06 -7.80
C CYS A 181 -6.84 6.72 -8.92
N LEU A 182 -5.52 6.77 -8.66
CA LEU A 182 -4.52 6.66 -9.72
C LEU A 182 -4.44 5.29 -10.40
N GLY A 183 -4.98 4.22 -9.81
CA GLY A 183 -4.97 2.92 -10.49
C GLY A 183 -5.74 2.92 -11.81
N CYS A 184 -6.82 3.70 -11.91
CA CYS A 184 -7.60 3.87 -13.15
C CYS A 184 -7.41 5.25 -13.80
N HIS A 185 -7.18 6.29 -13.00
CA HIS A 185 -7.16 7.68 -13.45
C HIS A 185 -5.73 8.23 -13.62
N SER A 186 -4.84 7.47 -14.27
CA SER A 186 -3.45 7.86 -14.51
C SER A 186 -2.95 7.40 -15.90
N GLY A 187 -1.67 7.68 -16.21
CA GLY A 187 -1.01 7.18 -17.42
C GLY A 187 -1.49 7.80 -18.74
N GLY A 188 -1.17 7.11 -19.84
CA GLY A 188 -1.50 7.55 -21.22
C GLY A 188 -2.93 7.25 -21.67
N SER A 189 -3.62 6.33 -20.99
CA SER A 189 -4.99 5.90 -21.30
C SER A 189 -5.86 5.85 -20.03
N PRO A 190 -6.05 6.97 -19.33
CA PRO A 190 -6.84 6.99 -18.10
C PRO A 190 -8.31 6.71 -18.35
N SER A 191 -8.94 5.99 -17.42
CA SER A 191 -10.38 5.73 -17.40
C SER A 191 -11.18 7.04 -17.45
N GLY A 192 -12.15 7.09 -18.37
CA GLY A 192 -12.98 8.27 -18.62
C GLY A 192 -12.21 9.49 -19.18
N GLY A 193 -10.97 9.32 -19.64
CA GLY A 193 -10.12 10.42 -20.07
C GLY A 193 -9.64 11.33 -18.93
N ILE A 194 -9.79 10.89 -17.68
CA ILE A 194 -9.49 11.69 -16.48
C ILE A 194 -8.12 11.30 -15.92
N ASN A 195 -7.11 12.14 -16.12
CA ASN A 195 -5.78 11.96 -15.52
C ASN A 195 -5.64 12.80 -14.25
N LEU A 196 -5.44 12.13 -13.11
CA LEU A 196 -5.30 12.73 -11.78
C LEU A 196 -3.85 12.69 -11.26
N ASN A 197 -2.88 12.28 -12.08
CA ASN A 197 -1.47 12.18 -11.68
C ASN A 197 -0.73 13.54 -11.70
N SER A 198 -1.46 14.64 -11.58
CA SER A 198 -0.90 15.99 -11.51
C SER A 198 -1.85 16.95 -10.80
N TYR A 199 -1.29 18.00 -10.19
CA TYR A 199 -2.10 19.06 -9.59
C TYR A 199 -3.13 19.65 -10.56
N ALA A 200 -2.71 19.98 -11.79
CA ALA A 200 -3.59 20.58 -12.79
C ALA A 200 -4.76 19.65 -13.16
N GLY A 201 -4.51 18.35 -13.30
CA GLY A 201 -5.55 17.35 -13.56
C GLY A 201 -6.54 17.23 -12.40
N VAL A 202 -6.04 17.11 -11.17
CA VAL A 202 -6.90 17.03 -9.97
C VAL A 202 -7.71 18.32 -9.80
N GLN A 203 -7.09 19.49 -9.98
CA GLN A 203 -7.76 20.79 -9.87
C GLN A 203 -8.88 20.93 -10.91
N ALA A 204 -8.64 20.53 -12.17
CA ALA A 204 -9.65 20.64 -13.21
C ALA A 204 -10.92 19.82 -12.89
N VAL A 205 -10.74 18.58 -12.43
CA VAL A 205 -11.83 17.66 -12.04
C VAL A 205 -12.48 18.08 -10.72
N ALA A 206 -11.74 18.76 -9.85
CA ALA A 206 -12.27 19.37 -8.64
C ALA A 206 -13.19 20.56 -8.96
N GLN A 207 -12.72 21.49 -9.79
CA GLN A 207 -13.43 22.74 -10.10
C GLN A 207 -14.67 22.52 -10.96
N ASN A 208 -14.70 21.48 -11.79
CA ASN A 208 -15.89 21.13 -12.57
C ASN A 208 -16.91 20.27 -11.80
N GLY A 209 -16.67 20.00 -10.51
CA GLY A 209 -17.56 19.29 -9.60
C GLY A 209 -17.51 17.75 -9.70
N GLN A 210 -16.81 17.19 -10.69
CA GLN A 210 -16.74 15.74 -10.89
C GLN A 210 -16.08 15.03 -9.71
N LEU A 211 -14.99 15.59 -9.13
CA LEU A 211 -14.28 14.95 -8.02
C LEU A 211 -15.20 14.77 -6.82
N TYR A 212 -15.83 15.86 -6.34
CA TYR A 212 -16.73 15.79 -5.19
C TYR A 212 -17.97 14.95 -5.48
N GLY A 213 -18.58 15.10 -6.65
CA GLY A 213 -19.76 14.33 -7.04
C GLY A 213 -19.49 12.82 -7.05
N ALA A 214 -18.34 12.39 -7.60
CA ALA A 214 -17.96 11.00 -7.68
C ALA A 214 -17.65 10.40 -6.30
N ILE A 215 -16.80 11.04 -5.48
CA ILE A 215 -16.40 10.51 -4.17
C ILE A 215 -17.51 10.57 -3.12
N SER A 216 -18.47 11.49 -3.28
CA SER A 216 -19.64 11.56 -2.39
C SER A 216 -20.75 10.57 -2.78
N HIS A 217 -20.59 9.87 -3.91
CA HIS A 217 -21.61 9.03 -4.54
C HIS A 217 -22.90 9.81 -4.81
N ALA A 218 -22.77 11.05 -5.29
CA ALA A 218 -23.90 11.92 -5.58
C ALA A 218 -24.70 11.42 -6.80
N GLN A 219 -26.01 11.69 -6.80
CA GLN A 219 -26.88 11.34 -7.92
C GLN A 219 -26.38 11.96 -9.23
N SER A 220 -26.42 11.18 -10.32
CA SER A 220 -25.95 11.56 -11.66
C SER A 220 -24.42 11.61 -11.84
N TYR A 221 -23.64 11.23 -10.84
CA TYR A 221 -22.21 11.00 -10.97
C TYR A 221 -21.91 9.50 -10.94
N SER A 222 -20.87 9.07 -11.68
CA SER A 222 -20.32 7.73 -11.50
C SER A 222 -19.67 7.64 -10.12
N ALA A 223 -20.16 6.72 -9.28
CA ALA A 223 -19.61 6.51 -7.94
C ALA A 223 -18.16 6.02 -8.02
N MET A 224 -17.28 6.65 -7.24
CA MET A 224 -15.86 6.30 -7.16
C MET A 224 -15.40 6.20 -5.70
N PRO A 225 -14.54 5.22 -5.34
CA PRO A 225 -13.90 4.23 -6.23
C PRO A 225 -14.88 3.22 -6.85
N GLN A 226 -14.65 2.83 -8.10
CA GLN A 226 -15.54 1.91 -8.83
C GLN A 226 -15.56 0.54 -8.14
N ASN A 227 -16.76 -0.01 -7.91
CA ASN A 227 -16.98 -1.26 -7.16
C ASN A 227 -16.40 -1.25 -5.72
N GLY A 228 -16.00 -0.07 -5.23
CA GLY A 228 -15.43 0.12 -3.91
C GLY A 228 -16.43 0.73 -2.92
N ALA A 229 -16.06 0.69 -1.65
CA ALA A 229 -16.76 1.44 -0.63
C ALA A 229 -16.57 2.95 -0.86
N LYS A 230 -17.60 3.72 -0.53
CA LYS A 230 -17.51 5.19 -0.47
C LYS A 230 -16.41 5.58 0.50
N LEU A 231 -15.62 6.62 0.17
CA LEU A 231 -14.65 7.20 1.10
C LEU A 231 -15.35 7.66 2.39
N SER A 232 -14.61 7.71 3.50
CA SER A 232 -15.19 8.16 4.77
C SER A 232 -15.69 9.60 4.67
N ASP A 233 -16.76 9.91 5.42
CA ASP A 233 -17.38 11.23 5.37
C ASP A 233 -16.37 12.34 5.71
N CYS A 234 -15.45 12.09 6.65
CA CYS A 234 -14.42 13.08 6.96
C CYS A 234 -13.45 13.30 5.79
N ARG A 235 -13.00 12.23 5.12
CA ARG A 235 -12.13 12.35 3.94
C ARG A 235 -12.79 13.17 2.84
N ILE A 236 -14.08 12.93 2.63
CA ILE A 236 -14.89 13.71 1.68
C ILE A 236 -15.00 15.17 2.15
N SER A 237 -15.24 15.44 3.44
CA SER A 237 -15.29 16.80 3.99
C SER A 237 -13.96 17.53 3.85
N LYS A 238 -12.83 16.87 4.09
CA LYS A 238 -11.49 17.46 3.89
C LYS A 238 -11.24 17.80 2.43
N ILE A 239 -11.51 16.88 1.51
CA ILE A 239 -11.40 17.17 0.06
C ILE A 239 -12.34 18.33 -0.30
N LYS A 240 -13.58 18.33 0.17
CA LYS A 240 -14.55 19.42 -0.09
C LYS A 240 -14.05 20.76 0.44
N SER A 241 -13.45 20.81 1.62
CA SER A 241 -12.90 22.03 2.18
C SER A 241 -11.74 22.60 1.35
N TRP A 242 -10.87 21.73 0.83
CA TRP A 242 -9.81 22.13 -0.11
C TRP A 242 -10.38 22.66 -1.43
N ILE A 243 -11.44 22.02 -1.96
CA ILE A 243 -12.16 22.52 -3.16
C ILE A 243 -12.75 23.90 -2.90
N ASP A 244 -13.44 24.08 -1.77
CA ASP A 244 -14.09 25.35 -1.38
C ASP A 244 -13.09 26.48 -1.14
N ALA A 245 -11.88 26.14 -0.69
CA ALA A 245 -10.76 27.08 -0.57
C ALA A 245 -10.11 27.46 -1.92
N GLY A 246 -10.63 26.95 -3.04
CA GLY A 246 -10.16 27.25 -4.40
C GLY A 246 -9.26 26.19 -5.02
N ALA A 247 -9.20 24.98 -4.42
CA ALA A 247 -8.35 23.88 -4.88
C ALA A 247 -6.87 24.29 -5.04
N LEU A 248 -6.31 24.90 -3.99
CA LEU A 248 -4.97 25.51 -3.99
C LEU A 248 -3.85 24.46 -4.13
N ASN A 249 -2.72 24.85 -4.74
CA ASN A 249 -1.50 24.03 -4.78
C ASN A 249 -0.62 24.38 -3.57
N ASN A 250 -0.92 23.78 -2.42
CA ASN A 250 -0.29 24.06 -1.13
C ASN A 250 0.13 22.81 -0.37
#